data_AF-K5W3W2-F1
#
_entry.id   AF-K5W3W2-F1
#
_cell.length_a   1.000
_cell.length_b   1.000
_cell.length_c   1.000
_cell.angle_alpha   90.00
_cell.angle_beta   90.00
_cell.angle_gamma   90.00
#
_symmetry.space_group_name_H-M   'P 1'
#
loop_
_entity.id
_entity.type
_entity.pdbx_description
1 polymer ?
#
loop_
_entity_poly.entity_id
_entity_poly.type
_entity_poly.pdbx_seq_one_letter_code
_entity_poly.pdbx_strand_id
1 'polypeptide(L)'
;MLGWLVIRSGWMNVLSDPSYLAPLPNSQQWRTYLREVALDLELVRPDNRRQASGTAATSSSSHSARRGGKLKEAAKEIFTQPLPRKEDVQILTWNSRIVWRRTGGPDFPAIDRQRLVWDAEEHGFCAELTTLDHLIMRSAWLTDEGRKIRSLKISAMWPDGGVANLSLPSESTGVAAEDWVKRCPYVEAFRKIVMDWPGDIPRVLAQLSFVVSTVNGLDRWDKPMMEKVERLAAAHYCQVFFDHFGRAPCIPRIFPVG
;
A
#
# COMPACT_ATOMS: atom_id res chain seq x y z
N MET A 1 -10.46 -2.94 8.40
CA MET A 1 -11.14 -2.31 7.26
C MET A 1 -11.66 -0.92 7.61
N LEU A 2 -12.63 -0.75 8.51
CA LEU A 2 -13.10 0.61 8.87
C LEU A 2 -12.01 1.51 9.48
N GLY A 3 -11.15 0.95 10.33
CA GLY A 3 -10.00 1.69 10.85
C GLY A 3 -9.03 2.18 9.76
N TRP A 4 -8.95 1.49 8.62
CA TRP A 4 -8.12 1.94 7.48
C TRP A 4 -8.68 3.22 6.90
N LEU A 5 -10.00 3.29 6.69
CA LEU A 5 -10.66 4.49 6.17
C LEU A 5 -10.44 5.73 7.03
N VAL A 6 -10.38 5.56 8.36
CA VAL A 6 -10.11 6.67 9.28
C VAL A 6 -8.70 7.22 9.09
N ILE A 7 -7.71 6.34 9.02
CA ILE A 7 -6.31 6.77 9.00
C ILE A 7 -5.77 7.02 7.61
N ARG A 8 -6.45 6.53 6.56
CA ARG A 8 -5.96 6.49 5.17
C ARG A 8 -5.35 7.82 4.75
N SER A 9 -6.12 8.90 4.81
CA SER A 9 -5.65 10.22 4.37
C SER A 9 -4.44 10.70 5.18
N GLY A 10 -4.47 10.55 6.51
CA GLY A 10 -3.34 10.91 7.37
C GLY A 10 -2.08 10.10 7.07
N TRP A 11 -2.24 8.79 6.87
CA TRP A 11 -1.15 7.89 6.53
C TRP A 11 -0.54 8.22 5.16
N MET A 12 -1.37 8.53 4.15
CA MET A 12 -0.85 8.92 2.83
C MET A 12 -0.08 10.24 2.88
N ASN A 13 -0.51 11.19 3.72
CA ASN A 13 0.23 12.43 3.92
C ASN A 13 1.60 12.17 4.57
N VAL A 14 1.67 11.27 5.55
CA VAL A 14 2.93 10.86 6.18
C VAL A 14 3.88 10.23 5.17
N LEU A 15 3.38 9.33 4.32
CA LEU A 15 4.20 8.69 3.27
C LEU A 15 4.64 9.63 2.15
N SER A 16 3.90 10.73 1.95
CA SER A 16 4.26 11.76 0.98
C SER A 16 5.36 12.70 1.50
N ASP A 17 5.69 12.65 2.79
CA ASP A 17 6.80 13.41 3.37
C ASP A 17 8.13 12.69 3.08
N PRO A 18 9.03 13.29 2.28
CA PRO A 18 10.35 12.71 1.99
C PRO A 18 11.26 12.61 3.23
N SER A 19 10.88 13.23 4.34
CA SER A 19 11.57 13.15 5.63
C SER A 19 11.14 11.93 6.45
N TYR A 20 10.13 11.17 5.99
CA TYR A 20 9.68 9.97 6.68
C TYR A 20 10.72 8.85 6.56
N LEU A 21 11.39 8.56 7.68
CA LEU A 21 12.42 7.53 7.79
C LEU A 21 12.02 6.38 8.72
N ALA A 22 10.78 6.37 9.22
CA ALA A 22 10.34 5.34 10.14
C ALA A 22 10.11 4.00 9.40
N PRO A 23 10.33 2.86 10.10
CA PRO A 23 10.16 1.56 9.50
C PRO A 23 8.70 1.32 9.12
N LEU A 24 8.49 0.71 7.96
CA LEU A 24 7.13 0.34 7.54
C LEU A 24 6.54 -0.70 8.50
N PRO A 25 5.25 -0.56 8.84
CA PRO A 25 4.58 -1.54 9.69
C PRO A 25 4.47 -2.88 8.95
N ASN A 26 4.78 -3.97 9.65
CA ASN A 26 4.51 -5.31 9.16
C ASN A 26 3.00 -5.66 9.26
N SER A 27 2.59 -6.76 8.65
CA SER A 27 1.17 -7.16 8.61
C SER A 27 0.54 -7.33 10.00
N GLN A 28 1.31 -7.73 11.01
CA GLN A 28 0.79 -7.87 12.37
C GLN A 28 0.60 -6.50 13.04
N GLN A 29 1.54 -5.57 12.85
CA GLN A 29 1.43 -4.20 13.34
C GLN A 29 0.22 -3.48 12.73
N TRP A 30 0.03 -3.61 11.41
CA TRP A 30 -1.17 -3.13 10.72
C TRP A 30 -2.46 -3.69 11.31
N ARG A 31 -2.57 -5.02 11.46
CA ARG A 31 -3.79 -5.64 12.01
C ARG A 31 -4.08 -5.21 13.43
N THR A 32 -3.06 -5.15 14.29
CA THR A 32 -3.21 -4.70 15.68
C THR A 32 -3.68 -3.25 15.71
N TYR A 33 -2.99 -2.34 15.02
CA TYR A 33 -3.30 -0.92 15.03
C TYR A 33 -4.69 -0.61 14.46
N LEU A 34 -5.01 -1.17 13.27
CA LEU A 34 -6.32 -0.96 12.64
C LEU A 34 -7.47 -1.49 13.48
N ARG A 35 -7.25 -2.58 14.23
CA ARG A 35 -8.23 -3.12 15.17
C ARG A 35 -8.42 -2.20 16.36
N GLU A 36 -7.36 -1.63 16.90
CA GLU A 36 -7.43 -0.69 18.02
C GLU A 36 -8.13 0.60 17.63
N VAL A 37 -7.77 1.21 16.51
CA VAL A 37 -8.47 2.38 15.96
C VAL A 37 -9.97 2.08 15.80
N ALA A 38 -10.31 0.90 15.30
CA ALA A 38 -11.71 0.51 15.13
C ALA A 38 -12.46 0.30 16.45
N LEU A 39 -11.79 -0.15 17.51
CA LEU A 39 -12.37 -0.32 18.83
C LEU A 39 -12.51 1.02 19.57
N ASP A 40 -11.45 1.83 19.56
CA ASP A 40 -11.39 3.13 20.25
C ASP A 40 -12.43 4.11 19.68
N LEU A 41 -12.70 4.04 18.38
CA LEU A 41 -13.73 4.84 17.70
C LEU A 41 -15.12 4.17 17.67
N GLU A 42 -15.25 2.97 18.24
CA GLU A 42 -16.47 2.15 18.25
C GLU A 42 -17.04 1.84 16.86
N LEU A 43 -16.16 1.67 15.87
CA LEU A 43 -16.53 1.29 14.51
C LEU A 43 -16.99 -0.17 14.46
N VAL A 44 -16.45 -1.00 15.37
CA VAL A 44 -16.78 -2.42 15.52
C VAL A 44 -17.10 -2.74 16.98
N ARG A 45 -18.00 -3.70 17.20
CA ARG A 45 -18.28 -4.20 18.55
C ARG A 45 -17.12 -5.08 19.03
N PRO A 46 -16.76 -5.05 20.32
CA PRO A 46 -15.79 -5.98 20.88
C PRO A 46 -16.26 -7.43 20.70
N ASP A 47 -15.34 -8.32 20.31
CA ASP A 47 -15.62 -9.76 20.28
C ASP A 47 -15.77 -10.30 21.71
N ASN A 48 -17.02 -10.36 22.20
CA ASN A 48 -17.32 -10.92 23.53
C ASN A 48 -17.21 -12.46 23.58
N ARG A 49 -16.82 -13.13 22.48
CA ARG A 49 -16.70 -14.60 22.42
C ARG A 49 -15.69 -15.20 23.41
N ARG A 50 -14.76 -14.42 23.96
CA ARG A 50 -13.85 -14.87 25.03
C ARG A 50 -14.44 -14.84 26.45
N GLN A 51 -15.58 -14.17 26.65
CA GLN A 51 -16.24 -14.13 27.98
C GLN A 51 -17.27 -15.25 28.18
N ALA A 52 -17.63 -15.99 27.12
CA ALA A 52 -18.65 -17.05 27.20
C ALA A 52 -18.09 -18.47 27.45
N SER A 53 -16.77 -18.68 27.47
CA SER A 53 -16.17 -19.97 27.86
C SER A 53 -15.82 -19.95 29.35
N GLY A 54 -16.81 -20.27 30.19
CA GLY A 54 -16.65 -20.50 31.63
C GLY A 54 -15.86 -21.76 31.96
N THR A 55 -14.62 -21.87 31.49
CA THR A 55 -13.67 -22.91 31.90
C THR A 55 -12.37 -22.24 32.33
N ALA A 56 -12.02 -22.42 33.60
CA ALA A 56 -10.85 -21.87 34.26
C ALA A 56 -9.58 -22.07 33.42
N ALA A 57 -9.01 -20.97 32.93
CA ALA A 57 -7.69 -20.94 32.31
C ALA A 57 -6.68 -20.38 33.31
N THR A 58 -5.96 -21.29 33.93
CA THR A 58 -4.75 -21.08 34.71
C THR A 58 -3.67 -20.35 33.88
N SER A 59 -3.13 -19.28 34.44
CA SER A 59 -1.75 -18.75 34.27
C SER A 59 -1.19 -18.31 32.90
N SER A 60 -1.97 -18.13 31.82
CA SER A 60 -1.43 -17.62 30.54
C SER A 60 -1.58 -16.10 30.28
N SER A 61 -2.18 -15.34 31.21
CA SER A 61 -2.68 -13.99 30.92
C SER A 61 -1.64 -12.87 30.99
N SER A 62 -0.58 -12.96 31.81
CA SER A 62 0.35 -11.84 32.02
C SER A 62 1.33 -11.64 30.87
N HIS A 63 1.86 -12.73 30.31
CA HIS A 63 2.84 -12.67 29.23
C HIS A 63 2.20 -12.27 27.89
N SER A 64 0.97 -12.73 27.64
CA SER A 64 0.16 -12.36 26.48
C SER A 64 -0.28 -10.90 26.53
N ALA A 65 -0.76 -10.43 27.69
CA ALA A 65 -1.17 -9.04 27.88
C ALA A 65 0.02 -8.08 27.75
N ARG A 66 1.18 -8.44 28.32
CA ARG A 66 2.42 -7.63 28.23
C ARG A 66 3.00 -7.61 26.82
N ARG A 67 2.92 -8.73 26.08
CA ARG A 67 3.29 -8.79 24.66
C ARG A 67 2.35 -7.97 23.79
N GLY A 68 1.04 -8.01 24.07
CA GLY A 68 0.04 -7.16 23.41
C GLY A 68 0.27 -5.67 23.64
N GLY A 69 0.55 -5.26 24.89
CA GLY A 69 0.87 -3.88 25.23
C GLY A 69 2.14 -3.35 24.57
N LYS A 70 3.21 -4.17 24.49
CA LYS A 70 4.43 -3.80 23.76
C LYS A 70 4.20 -3.65 22.25
N LEU A 71 3.42 -4.56 21.65
CA LEU A 71 3.05 -4.46 20.24
C LEU A 71 2.20 -3.22 19.95
N LYS A 72 1.35 -2.82 20.91
CA LYS A 72 0.53 -1.62 20.84
C LYS A 72 1.37 -0.33 20.81
N GLU A 73 2.30 -0.18 21.75
CA GLU A 73 3.16 1.01 21.80
C GLU A 73 4.08 1.09 20.57
N ALA A 74 4.67 -0.03 20.15
CA ALA A 74 5.48 -0.08 18.94
C ALA A 74 4.70 0.28 17.65
N ALA A 75 3.40 -0.03 17.60
CA ALA A 75 2.57 0.37 16.47
C ALA A 75 2.30 1.89 16.50
N LYS A 76 2.01 2.48 17.67
CA LYS A 76 1.80 3.93 17.79
C LYS A 76 3.02 4.76 17.42
N GLU A 77 4.23 4.26 17.66
CA GLU A 77 5.46 4.93 17.24
C GLU A 77 5.59 5.01 15.70
N ILE A 78 5.05 4.02 14.99
CA ILE A 78 5.07 3.98 13.51
C ILE A 78 3.94 4.84 12.94
N PHE A 79 2.77 4.81 13.57
CA PHE A 79 1.56 5.51 13.14
C PHE A 79 1.41 6.86 13.85
N THR A 80 2.04 7.89 13.29
CA THR A 80 2.10 9.24 13.87
C THR A 80 0.95 10.15 13.47
N GLN A 81 0.08 9.70 12.55
CA GLN A 81 -1.04 10.52 12.06
C GLN A 81 -2.07 10.79 13.18
N PRO A 82 -2.63 12.01 13.24
CA PRO A 82 -3.66 12.33 14.22
C PRO A 82 -4.92 11.50 13.96
N LEU A 83 -5.54 11.03 15.04
CA LEU A 83 -6.84 10.36 15.00
C LEU A 83 -7.95 11.35 15.34
N PRO A 84 -9.12 11.26 14.67
CA PRO A 84 -10.29 12.05 15.05
C PRO A 84 -10.78 11.64 16.43
N ARG A 85 -11.52 12.53 17.11
CA ARG A 85 -12.20 12.14 18.34
C ARG A 85 -13.37 11.24 18.01
N LYS A 86 -13.72 10.35 18.94
CA LYS A 86 -14.82 9.40 18.77
C LYS A 86 -16.14 10.12 18.44
N GLU A 87 -16.39 11.26 19.08
CA GLU A 87 -17.61 12.06 18.93
C GLU A 87 -17.72 12.66 17.52
N ASP A 88 -16.60 12.90 16.85
CA ASP A 88 -16.56 13.50 15.52
C ASP A 88 -16.86 12.48 14.41
N VAL A 89 -16.68 11.18 14.70
CA VAL A 89 -16.91 10.11 13.72
C VAL A 89 -18.36 9.64 13.78
N GLN A 90 -19.20 10.29 12.96
CA GLN A 90 -20.63 9.93 12.81
C GLN A 90 -20.89 9.05 11.58
N ILE A 91 -20.17 9.33 10.49
CA ILE A 91 -20.23 8.61 9.23
C ILE A 91 -18.81 8.35 8.74
N LEU A 92 -18.61 7.21 8.08
CA LEU A 92 -17.44 7.00 7.24
C LEU A 92 -17.87 6.96 5.79
N THR A 93 -17.14 7.70 4.97
CA THR A 93 -17.32 7.69 3.53
C THR A 93 -16.11 7.06 2.85
N TRP A 94 -16.37 6.37 1.75
CA TRP A 94 -15.35 5.85 0.88
C TRP A 94 -15.86 5.88 -0.56
N ASN A 95 -15.09 6.53 -1.44
CA ASN A 95 -15.47 6.82 -2.81
C ASN A 95 -16.86 7.47 -2.93
N SER A 96 -17.09 8.54 -2.16
CA SER A 96 -18.36 9.29 -2.10
C SER A 96 -19.58 8.48 -1.63
N ARG A 97 -19.40 7.25 -1.12
CA ARG A 97 -20.45 6.42 -0.55
C ARG A 97 -20.31 6.35 0.97
N ILE A 98 -21.44 6.36 1.68
CA ILE A 98 -21.44 6.12 3.12
C ILE A 98 -21.33 4.61 3.34
N VAL A 99 -20.32 4.21 4.10
CA VAL A 99 -19.98 2.80 4.30
C VAL A 99 -20.14 2.34 5.74
N TRP A 100 -20.31 3.29 6.64
CA TRP A 100 -20.60 3.05 8.04
C TRP A 100 -21.30 4.25 8.64
N ARG A 101 -22.25 3.99 9.53
CA ARG A 101 -22.91 4.97 10.38
C ARG A 101 -22.89 4.50 11.82
N ARG A 102 -22.71 5.43 12.76
CA ARG A 102 -22.71 5.14 14.20
C ARG A 102 -23.98 4.44 14.67
N THR A 103 -25.13 4.79 14.10
CA THR A 103 -26.44 4.23 14.50
C THR A 103 -26.88 3.00 13.71
N GLY A 104 -26.28 2.72 12.55
CA GLY A 104 -26.74 1.70 11.60
C GLY A 104 -25.83 0.49 11.44
N GLY A 105 -24.63 0.53 12.04
CA GLY A 105 -23.60 -0.48 11.78
C GLY A 105 -23.02 -0.37 10.37
N PRO A 106 -22.22 -1.37 9.94
CA PRO A 106 -21.68 -1.39 8.58
C PRO A 106 -22.78 -1.76 7.59
N ASP A 107 -23.06 -0.86 6.65
CA ASP A 107 -23.86 -1.13 5.45
C ASP A 107 -22.89 -1.28 4.28
N PHE A 108 -22.46 -2.53 4.06
CA PHE A 108 -21.34 -2.79 3.18
C PHE A 108 -21.64 -4.00 2.28
N PRO A 109 -21.98 -3.77 1.00
CA PRO A 109 -22.07 -4.82 0.00
C PRO A 109 -20.81 -5.70 -0.04
N ALA A 110 -20.96 -6.97 -0.42
CA ALA A 110 -19.81 -7.88 -0.50
C ALA A 110 -18.74 -7.40 -1.48
N ILE A 111 -19.15 -6.83 -2.62
CA ILE A 111 -18.24 -6.25 -3.62
C ILE A 111 -17.43 -5.08 -3.05
N ASP A 112 -18.05 -4.25 -2.21
CA ASP A 112 -17.35 -3.13 -1.58
C ASP A 112 -16.30 -3.64 -0.58
N ARG A 113 -16.51 -4.81 0.08
CA ARG A 113 -15.47 -5.47 0.93
C ARG A 113 -14.24 -5.80 0.12
N GLN A 114 -14.43 -6.38 -1.04
CA GLN A 114 -13.33 -6.76 -1.91
C GLN A 114 -12.61 -5.52 -2.42
N ARG A 115 -13.34 -4.50 -2.88
CA ARG A 115 -12.76 -3.24 -3.36
C ARG A 115 -12.02 -2.48 -2.25
N LEU A 116 -12.45 -2.56 -1.00
CA LEU A 116 -11.77 -1.90 0.12
C LEU A 116 -10.50 -2.66 0.53
N VAL A 117 -10.51 -3.99 0.44
CA VAL A 117 -9.28 -4.78 0.58
C VAL A 117 -8.30 -4.43 -0.54
N TRP A 118 -8.78 -4.35 -1.78
CA TRP A 118 -7.98 -3.90 -2.92
C TRP A 118 -7.38 -2.52 -2.67
N ASP A 119 -8.18 -1.55 -2.23
CA ASP A 119 -7.72 -0.19 -1.91
C ASP A 119 -6.60 -0.22 -0.86
N ALA A 120 -6.78 -0.96 0.24
CA ALA A 120 -5.75 -1.06 1.28
C ALA A 120 -4.44 -1.70 0.77
N GLU A 121 -4.54 -2.73 -0.07
CA GLU A 121 -3.38 -3.43 -0.64
C GLU A 121 -2.66 -2.57 -1.69
N GLU A 122 -3.40 -1.80 -2.51
CA GLU A 122 -2.84 -0.90 -3.52
C GLU A 122 -2.05 0.25 -2.87
N HIS A 123 -2.60 0.86 -1.82
CA HIS A 123 -1.85 1.85 -1.03
C HIS A 123 -0.67 1.18 -0.30
N GLY A 124 -0.81 -0.07 0.14
CA GLY A 124 0.26 -0.85 0.74
C GLY A 124 1.44 -1.05 -0.22
N PHE A 125 1.17 -1.48 -1.45
CA PHE A 125 2.17 -1.60 -2.51
C PHE A 125 2.85 -0.26 -2.79
N CYS A 126 2.07 0.81 -2.93
CA CYS A 126 2.60 2.13 -3.19
C CYS A 126 3.51 2.65 -2.07
N ALA A 127 3.09 2.47 -0.82
CA ALA A 127 3.89 2.80 0.37
C ALA A 127 5.21 2.04 0.37
N GLU A 128 5.14 0.73 0.15
CA GLU A 128 6.29 -0.17 0.17
C GLU A 128 7.29 0.13 -0.94
N LEU A 129 6.83 0.36 -2.18
CA LEU A 129 7.69 0.77 -3.28
C LEU A 129 8.37 2.11 -3.00
N THR A 130 7.61 3.09 -2.50
CA THR A 130 8.13 4.43 -2.20
C THR A 130 9.17 4.42 -1.08
N THR A 131 8.90 3.71 0.02
CA THR A 131 9.86 3.60 1.12
C THR A 131 11.10 2.83 0.71
N LEU A 132 10.94 1.72 -0.03
CA LEU A 132 12.09 0.98 -0.53
C LEU A 132 12.97 1.86 -1.42
N ASP A 133 12.36 2.66 -2.28
CA ASP A 133 13.09 3.60 -3.12
C ASP A 133 13.87 4.64 -2.31
N HIS A 134 13.27 5.20 -1.26
CA HIS A 134 13.95 6.14 -0.36
C HIS A 134 15.17 5.52 0.31
N LEU A 135 15.07 4.25 0.72
CA LEU A 135 16.16 3.53 1.37
C LEU A 135 17.32 3.27 0.41
N ILE A 136 17.01 2.77 -0.79
CA ILE A 136 18.02 2.42 -1.80
C ILE A 136 18.66 3.68 -2.39
N MET A 137 17.84 4.65 -2.78
CA MET A 137 18.27 5.86 -3.50
C MET A 137 18.47 7.04 -2.54
N ARG A 138 18.85 6.79 -1.29
CA ARG A 138 18.90 7.80 -0.21
C ARG A 138 19.66 9.08 -0.62
N SER A 139 20.79 8.93 -1.29
CA SER A 139 21.59 10.07 -1.77
C SER A 139 20.84 10.96 -2.76
N ALA A 140 20.04 10.37 -3.66
CA ALA A 140 19.23 11.12 -4.61
C ALA A 140 18.13 11.92 -3.89
N TRP A 141 17.47 11.32 -2.91
CA TRP A 141 16.40 11.93 -2.12
C TRP A 141 16.85 13.10 -1.22
N LEU A 142 18.14 13.16 -0.87
CA LEU A 142 18.75 14.25 -0.12
C LEU A 142 18.96 15.54 -0.94
N THR A 143 18.91 15.46 -2.26
CA THR A 143 19.04 16.62 -3.15
C THR A 143 17.67 17.04 -3.67
N ASP A 144 17.44 18.34 -3.84
CA ASP A 144 16.17 18.85 -4.40
C ASP A 144 15.90 18.31 -5.80
N GLU A 145 16.94 18.22 -6.63
CA GLU A 145 16.83 17.74 -8.01
C GLU A 145 16.57 16.23 -8.06
N GLY A 146 17.35 15.44 -7.32
CA GLY A 146 17.14 13.99 -7.24
C GLY A 146 15.77 13.64 -6.69
N ARG A 147 15.30 14.36 -5.65
CA ARG A 147 13.93 14.21 -5.12
C ARG A 147 12.87 14.46 -6.19
N LYS A 148 12.97 15.54 -6.98
CA LYS A 148 12.01 15.82 -8.07
C LYS A 148 11.99 14.69 -9.10
N ILE A 149 13.17 14.22 -9.51
CA ILE A 149 13.30 13.14 -10.50
C ILE A 149 12.70 11.83 -9.95
N ARG A 150 13.02 11.45 -8.72
CA ARG A 150 12.49 10.22 -8.10
C ARG A 150 10.98 10.30 -7.89
N SER A 151 10.47 11.41 -7.36
CA SER A 151 9.02 11.63 -7.21
C SER A 151 8.28 11.52 -8.54
N LEU A 152 8.83 12.07 -9.63
CA LEU A 152 8.24 11.96 -10.97
C LEU A 152 8.22 10.51 -11.49
N LYS A 153 9.29 9.74 -11.24
CA LYS A 153 9.34 8.33 -11.63
C LYS A 153 8.31 7.49 -10.86
N ILE A 154 8.19 7.72 -9.55
CA ILE A 154 7.21 7.02 -8.71
C ILE A 154 5.79 7.42 -9.08
N SER A 155 5.50 8.70 -9.32
CA SER A 155 4.16 9.12 -9.69
C SER A 155 3.70 8.56 -11.03
N ALA A 156 4.62 8.34 -11.98
CA ALA A 156 4.33 7.76 -13.29
C ALA A 156 3.86 6.29 -13.23
N MET A 157 4.01 5.61 -12.09
CA MET A 157 3.45 4.27 -11.86
C MET A 157 1.92 4.27 -11.73
N TRP A 158 1.33 5.43 -11.45
CA TRP A 158 -0.07 5.53 -11.05
C TRP A 158 -0.87 6.30 -12.09
N PRO A 159 -2.08 5.82 -12.49
CA PRO A 159 -2.92 6.49 -13.46
C PRO A 159 -3.22 7.95 -13.10
N ASP A 160 -3.42 8.23 -11.81
CA ASP A 160 -3.80 9.54 -11.29
C ASP A 160 -2.58 10.40 -10.88
N GLY A 161 -1.35 9.96 -11.21
CA GLY A 161 -0.11 10.71 -10.95
C GLY A 161 0.22 10.91 -9.47
N GLY A 162 -0.43 10.19 -8.55
CA GLY A 162 -0.25 10.41 -7.13
C GLY A 162 -0.69 9.25 -6.26
N VAL A 163 0.08 9.03 -5.20
CA VAL A 163 -0.08 7.98 -4.18
C VAL A 163 -1.30 8.23 -3.27
N ALA A 164 -1.68 9.49 -3.09
CA ALA A 164 -2.64 9.92 -2.07
C ALA A 164 -4.12 9.82 -2.49
N ASN A 165 -4.41 9.85 -3.79
CA ASN A 165 -5.77 9.91 -4.32
C ASN A 165 -6.02 8.80 -5.33
N LEU A 166 -6.21 7.57 -4.83
CA LEU A 166 -6.79 6.52 -5.67
C LEU A 166 -8.30 6.72 -5.71
N SER A 167 -8.77 7.26 -6.84
CA SER A 167 -10.16 7.09 -7.25
C SER A 167 -10.43 5.59 -7.48
N LEU A 168 -11.63 5.09 -7.17
CA LEU A 168 -11.91 3.68 -7.49
C LEU A 168 -11.98 3.56 -9.02
N PRO A 169 -11.12 2.74 -9.64
CA PRO A 169 -11.17 2.58 -11.08
C PRO A 169 -12.43 1.79 -11.47
N SER A 170 -12.83 1.92 -12.74
CA SER A 170 -13.92 1.11 -13.30
C SER A 170 -13.47 -0.28 -13.75
N GLU A 171 -12.17 -0.47 -13.94
CA GLU A 171 -11.51 -1.70 -14.38
C GLU A 171 -10.13 -1.84 -13.72
N SER A 172 -9.45 -2.97 -13.91
CA SER A 172 -8.05 -3.10 -13.48
C SER A 172 -7.15 -2.17 -14.29
N THR A 173 -6.40 -1.31 -13.61
CA THR A 173 -5.49 -0.34 -14.21
C THR A 173 -4.05 -0.54 -13.71
N GLY A 174 -3.12 0.30 -14.17
CA GLY A 174 -1.74 0.26 -13.72
C GLY A 174 -1.01 -1.00 -14.18
N VAL A 175 -0.08 -1.46 -13.36
CA VAL A 175 0.63 -2.75 -13.52
C VAL A 175 -0.26 -3.97 -13.28
N ALA A 176 -1.50 -3.80 -12.80
CA ALA A 176 -2.47 -4.89 -12.65
C ALA A 176 -3.46 -4.98 -13.82
N ALA A 177 -3.33 -4.11 -14.83
CA ALA A 177 -4.24 -4.11 -15.98
C ALA A 177 -4.19 -5.44 -16.75
N GLU A 178 -5.38 -5.99 -17.03
CA GLU A 178 -5.52 -7.25 -17.78
C GLU A 178 -5.16 -7.08 -19.25
N ASP A 179 -5.52 -5.94 -19.83
CA ASP A 179 -5.04 -5.52 -21.15
C ASP A 179 -3.54 -5.15 -21.05
N TRP A 180 -2.71 -5.99 -21.67
CA TRP A 180 -1.26 -5.83 -21.67
C TRP A 180 -0.81 -4.50 -22.30
N VAL A 181 -1.57 -3.95 -23.26
CA VAL A 181 -1.25 -2.65 -23.88
C VAL A 181 -1.48 -1.52 -22.88
N LYS A 182 -2.59 -1.57 -22.13
CA LYS A 182 -2.85 -0.61 -21.03
C LYS A 182 -1.83 -0.73 -19.90
N ARG A 183 -1.23 -1.92 -19.72
CA ARG A 183 -0.20 -2.19 -18.72
C ARG A 183 1.19 -1.64 -19.09
N CYS A 184 1.51 -1.56 -20.39
CA CYS A 184 2.84 -1.16 -20.90
C CYS A 184 3.39 0.14 -20.28
N PRO A 185 2.66 1.27 -20.22
CA PRO A 185 3.18 2.52 -19.65
C PRO A 185 3.64 2.37 -18.20
N TYR A 186 2.90 1.59 -17.41
CA TYR A 186 3.18 1.37 -15.99
C TYR A 186 4.31 0.39 -15.77
N VAL A 187 4.44 -0.65 -16.63
CA VAL A 187 5.62 -1.54 -16.63
C VAL A 187 6.88 -0.75 -17.00
N GLU A 188 6.78 0.20 -17.93
CA GLU A 188 7.92 1.06 -18.29
C GLU A 188 8.28 2.02 -17.16
N ALA A 189 7.28 2.62 -16.50
CA ALA A 189 7.51 3.41 -15.29
C ALA A 189 8.19 2.58 -14.19
N PHE A 190 7.74 1.35 -13.99
CA PHE A 190 8.31 0.45 -12.99
C PHE A 190 9.76 0.09 -13.32
N ARG A 191 10.03 -0.24 -14.59
CA ARG A 191 11.39 -0.48 -15.09
C ARG A 191 12.29 0.72 -14.83
N LYS A 192 11.82 1.94 -15.09
CA LYS A 192 12.59 3.19 -14.87
C LYS A 192 12.90 3.48 -13.41
N ILE A 193 12.08 3.01 -12.47
CA ILE A 193 12.35 3.08 -11.03
C ILE A 193 13.45 2.09 -10.69
N VAL A 194 13.26 0.83 -11.07
CA VAL A 194 14.11 -0.30 -10.70
C VAL A 194 15.48 -0.24 -11.37
N MET A 195 15.59 0.28 -12.59
CA MET A 195 16.87 0.38 -13.31
C MET A 195 17.88 1.34 -12.66
N ASP A 196 17.42 2.23 -11.78
CA ASP A 196 18.31 3.14 -11.04
C ASP A 196 18.87 2.48 -9.76
N TRP A 197 18.28 1.36 -9.32
CA TRP A 197 18.72 0.66 -8.13
C TRP A 197 20.07 -0.03 -8.37
N PRO A 198 20.85 -0.31 -7.32
CA PRO A 198 22.10 -1.04 -7.44
C PRO A 198 21.86 -2.53 -7.73
N GLY A 199 22.79 -3.14 -8.46
CA GLY A 199 22.82 -4.58 -8.72
C GLY A 199 22.89 -4.94 -10.21
N ASP A 200 22.96 -6.23 -10.49
CA ASP A 200 23.11 -6.73 -11.87
C ASP A 200 21.83 -6.65 -12.70
N ILE A 201 20.66 -6.90 -12.07
CA ILE A 201 19.38 -6.87 -12.78
C ILE A 201 19.05 -5.47 -13.34
N PRO A 202 19.23 -4.36 -12.58
CA PRO A 202 19.12 -3.00 -13.12
C PRO A 202 19.94 -2.76 -14.40
N ARG A 203 21.19 -3.28 -14.47
CA ARG A 203 22.02 -3.18 -15.68
C ARG A 203 21.43 -3.95 -16.86
N VAL A 204 20.86 -5.13 -16.62
CA VAL A 204 20.17 -5.90 -17.67
C VAL A 204 18.91 -5.16 -18.13
N LEU A 205 18.10 -4.65 -17.20
CA LEU A 205 16.89 -3.89 -17.50
C LEU A 205 17.18 -2.61 -18.31
N ALA A 206 18.32 -1.95 -18.07
CA ALA A 206 18.76 -0.78 -18.82
C ALA A 206 19.04 -1.08 -20.31
N GLN A 207 19.38 -2.33 -20.64
CA GLN A 207 19.64 -2.78 -22.01
C GLN A 207 18.38 -3.29 -22.73
N LEU A 208 17.28 -3.49 -21.99
CA LEU A 208 16.01 -3.95 -22.56
C LEU A 208 15.12 -2.75 -22.86
N SER A 209 14.62 -2.70 -24.09
CA SER A 209 13.51 -1.84 -24.49
C SER A 209 12.42 -2.72 -25.09
N PHE A 210 11.18 -2.49 -24.68
CA PHE A 210 10.00 -3.07 -25.32
C PHE A 210 9.18 -2.02 -26.07
N VAL A 211 9.68 -0.79 -26.19
CA VAL A 211 9.20 0.21 -27.16
C VAL A 211 9.84 -0.10 -28.50
N VAL A 212 9.04 -0.53 -29.47
CA VAL A 212 9.49 -0.85 -30.84
C VAL A 212 9.62 0.42 -31.67
N SER A 213 8.65 1.32 -31.57
CA SER A 213 8.61 2.58 -32.30
C SER A 213 7.59 3.52 -31.69
N THR A 214 7.81 4.83 -31.78
CA THR A 214 6.80 5.85 -31.43
C THR A 214 6.28 6.48 -32.73
N VAL A 215 4.98 6.37 -33.00
CA VAL A 215 4.34 6.93 -34.19
C VAL A 215 3.23 7.89 -33.74
N ASN A 216 3.31 9.16 -34.12
CA ASN A 216 2.36 10.21 -33.71
C ASN A 216 2.21 10.35 -32.18
N GLY A 217 3.30 10.15 -31.44
CA GLY A 217 3.28 10.19 -29.97
C GLY A 217 2.67 8.94 -29.31
N LEU A 218 2.35 7.90 -30.08
CA LEU A 218 1.88 6.62 -29.57
C LEU A 218 2.97 5.57 -29.69
N ASP A 219 3.33 4.99 -28.56
CA ASP A 219 4.30 3.91 -28.50
C ASP A 219 3.69 2.59 -29.00
N ARG A 220 4.44 1.90 -29.86
CA ARG A 220 4.19 0.52 -30.24
C ARG A 220 5.07 -0.39 -29.39
N TRP A 221 4.43 -1.39 -28.80
CA TRP A 221 5.04 -2.24 -27.79
C TRP A 221 5.26 -3.66 -28.29
N ASP A 222 6.36 -4.29 -27.84
CA ASP A 222 6.63 -5.71 -28.03
C ASP A 222 6.16 -6.47 -26.78
N LYS A 223 5.12 -7.30 -26.93
CA LYS A 223 4.51 -8.05 -25.80
C LYS A 223 5.49 -9.05 -25.16
N PRO A 224 6.12 -9.99 -25.88
CA PRO A 224 7.13 -10.87 -25.29
C PRO A 224 8.23 -10.14 -24.53
N MET A 225 8.72 -9.02 -25.08
CA MET A 225 9.76 -8.24 -24.41
C MET A 225 9.22 -7.51 -23.17
N MET A 226 8.02 -6.95 -23.23
CA MET A 226 7.35 -6.33 -22.10
C MET A 226 7.18 -7.31 -20.94
N GLU A 227 6.67 -8.53 -21.21
CA GLU A 227 6.49 -9.55 -20.17
C GLU A 227 7.82 -10.00 -19.57
N LYS A 228 8.90 -10.05 -20.37
CA LYS A 228 10.25 -10.34 -19.88
C LYS A 228 10.74 -9.25 -18.93
N VAL A 229 10.56 -7.99 -19.30
CA VAL A 229 10.91 -6.82 -18.49
C VAL A 229 10.11 -6.82 -17.18
N GLU A 230 8.80 -7.02 -17.27
CA GLU A 230 7.88 -7.08 -16.12
C GLU A 230 8.32 -8.16 -15.12
N ARG A 231 8.59 -9.39 -15.58
CA ARG A 231 9.07 -10.48 -14.73
C ARG A 231 10.41 -10.16 -14.06
N LEU A 232 11.37 -9.61 -14.81
CA LEU A 232 12.69 -9.27 -14.27
C LEU A 232 12.61 -8.15 -13.21
N ALA A 233 11.85 -7.09 -13.51
CA ALA A 233 11.67 -5.97 -12.58
C ALA A 233 10.91 -6.42 -11.31
N ALA A 234 9.84 -7.21 -11.46
CA ALA A 234 9.08 -7.73 -10.33
C ALA A 234 9.91 -8.67 -9.44
N ALA A 235 10.67 -9.60 -10.04
CA ALA A 235 11.54 -10.50 -9.28
C ALA A 235 12.61 -9.73 -8.50
N HIS A 236 13.24 -8.73 -9.13
CA HIS A 236 14.23 -7.90 -8.45
C HIS A 236 13.61 -7.06 -7.34
N TYR A 237 12.45 -6.44 -7.56
CA TYR A 237 11.71 -5.73 -6.51
C TYR A 237 11.44 -6.62 -5.31
N CYS A 238 10.88 -7.81 -5.52
CA CYS A 238 10.56 -8.74 -4.44
C CYS A 238 11.81 -9.15 -3.65
N GLN A 239 12.92 -9.44 -4.34
CA GLN A 239 14.16 -9.82 -3.68
C GLN A 239 14.75 -8.66 -2.87
N VAL A 240 14.89 -7.49 -3.48
CA VAL A 240 15.46 -6.32 -2.81
C VAL A 240 14.59 -5.87 -1.64
N PHE A 241 13.26 -5.96 -1.77
CA PHE A 241 12.34 -5.71 -0.66
C PHE A 241 12.57 -6.70 0.48
N PHE A 242 12.65 -8.00 0.18
CA PHE A 242 12.92 -9.01 1.19
C PHE A 242 14.26 -8.79 1.89
N ASP A 243 15.30 -8.41 1.15
CA ASP A 243 16.63 -8.15 1.70
C ASP A 243 16.64 -6.97 2.69
N HIS A 244 15.79 -5.96 2.48
CA HIS A 244 15.69 -4.79 3.36
C HIS A 244 14.70 -4.98 4.53
N PHE A 245 13.58 -5.67 4.29
CA PHE A 245 12.46 -5.73 5.24
C PHE A 245 12.24 -7.11 5.87
N GLY A 246 12.90 -8.17 5.38
CA GLY A 246 12.81 -9.54 5.90
C GLY A 246 11.44 -10.19 5.73
N ARG A 247 10.60 -9.68 4.82
CA ARG A 247 9.25 -10.20 4.54
C ARG A 247 8.89 -10.01 3.06
N ALA A 248 7.82 -10.69 2.62
CA ALA A 248 7.27 -10.48 1.29
C ALA A 248 6.67 -9.06 1.16
N PRO A 249 6.80 -8.41 -0.01
CA PRO A 249 6.12 -7.17 -0.31
C PRO A 249 4.64 -7.37 -0.60
N CYS A 250 3.87 -6.29 -0.52
CA CYS A 250 2.61 -6.11 -1.20
C CYS A 250 2.86 -6.11 -2.72
N ILE A 251 1.91 -6.69 -3.46
CA ILE A 251 1.95 -6.73 -4.91
C ILE A 251 0.66 -6.13 -5.47
N PRO A 252 0.71 -5.53 -6.68
CA PRO A 252 -0.48 -5.04 -7.36
C PRO A 252 -1.57 -6.11 -7.46
N ARG A 253 -2.83 -5.72 -7.28
CA ARG A 253 -3.97 -6.64 -7.39
C ARG A 253 -4.94 -6.22 -8.48
N ILE A 254 -5.52 -7.22 -9.14
CA ILE A 254 -6.64 -7.04 -10.07
C ILE A 254 -7.80 -6.40 -9.31
N PHE A 255 -8.40 -5.37 -9.91
CA PHE A 255 -9.53 -4.66 -9.31
C PHE A 255 -10.79 -5.54 -9.33
N PRO A 256 -11.50 -5.70 -8.20
CA PRO A 256 -12.71 -6.49 -8.16
C PRO A 256 -13.87 -5.76 -8.86
N VAL A 257 -14.15 -6.22 -10.08
CA VAL A 257 -15.35 -5.90 -10.85
C VAL A 257 -16.52 -6.77 -10.36
N GLY A 258 -17.72 -6.19 -10.33
CA GLY A 258 -18.94 -6.83 -9.81
C GLY A 258 -19.95 -7.09 -10.92
#